data_AF-A0A2V0P5B1-F1
#
_entry.id   AF-A0A2V0P5B1-F1
#
_cell.length_a   1.000
_cell.length_b   1.000
_cell.length_c   1.000
_cell.angle_alpha   90.00
_cell.angle_beta   90.00
_cell.angle_gamma   90.00
#
_symmetry.space_group_name_H-M   'P 1'
#
loop_
_entity.id
_entity.type
_entity.pdbx_description
1 polymer ?
#
loop_
_entity_poly.entity_id
_entity_poly.type
_entity_poly.pdbx_seq_one_letter_code
_entity_poly.pdbx_strand_id
1 'polypeptide(L)'
;MRELSRRDAEAAALRARMDSELAELAARQRGVEARAPQVSAQLAGARAALAEALQISDDRARELRAAPQERLGLADAVRLALHDGLRDLRSENERLRLAGEAARECSARLEAEGARLRREGAQLAAASAERSAEADAVVAALEARAARLAGELEEAALAAEVLRAKGRRYDEAAERAQRAEAEVARLAAFESAAAQLEESLKAAGAECRELQGQAALGEAERELLAREAARLADAVAQLEREAQAKDGKIAELKLTRSELHKQLAEAQAAGRVRRLGSQLPMLVSATEAAARELREMREARDTARDEAASAAADVCVAELTADLRVTACDLARAQALCEERGVELQEARARVQQLDDRARALEAAAAGQAADTECAAAELRAQLDAATGQLAAYEAAELALATGRRPLRGGGGGLAVGVPPAARVPNGGAAGTLRPLRALGLSAMAARGAQLEEQVQARREAEARARRADAELAAAQARLSLVGQPQRLVLEALADAQARVDEAEARAAALQEELDTREAAVEAGAAERAALKADLARLLRERGALDSLRALVSGAVARGRVSGGREAV
;
A
#
# COMPACT_ATOMS: atom_id res chain seq x y z
N MET A 1 -36.30 119.28 -87.06
CA MET A 1 -36.98 120.34 -86.28
C MET A 1 -38.42 120.58 -86.73
N ARG A 2 -38.71 121.35 -87.80
CA ARG A 2 -40.09 121.75 -88.17
C ARG A 2 -41.11 120.60 -88.29
N GLU A 3 -40.68 119.42 -88.74
CA GLU A 3 -41.54 118.23 -88.85
C GLU A 3 -41.87 117.57 -87.50
N LEU A 4 -40.98 117.68 -86.50
CA LEU A 4 -41.25 117.18 -85.14
C LEU A 4 -42.36 118.02 -84.50
N SER A 5 -42.19 119.35 -84.48
CA SER A 5 -43.23 120.28 -83.97
C SER A 5 -44.59 120.14 -84.68
N ARG A 6 -44.60 119.68 -85.94
CA ARG A 6 -45.84 119.34 -86.64
C ARG A 6 -46.46 118.03 -86.13
N ARG A 7 -45.66 116.97 -85.98
CA ARG A 7 -46.12 115.69 -85.41
C ARG A 7 -46.55 115.84 -83.94
N ASP A 8 -45.90 116.70 -83.17
CA ASP A 8 -46.28 117.00 -81.79
C ASP A 8 -47.65 117.71 -81.73
N ALA A 9 -47.92 118.64 -82.66
CA ALA A 9 -49.23 119.28 -82.80
C ALA A 9 -50.32 118.31 -83.30
N GLU A 10 -50.00 117.46 -84.28
CA GLU A 10 -50.91 116.40 -84.76
C GLU A 10 -51.22 115.38 -83.65
N ALA A 11 -50.23 115.00 -82.82
CA ALA A 11 -50.42 114.15 -81.65
C ALA A 11 -51.22 114.85 -80.53
N ALA A 12 -51.04 116.16 -80.31
CA ALA A 12 -51.84 116.92 -79.37
C ALA A 12 -53.32 117.03 -79.82
N ALA A 13 -53.56 117.23 -81.11
CA ALA A 13 -54.91 117.24 -81.68
C ALA A 13 -55.59 115.86 -81.58
N LEU A 14 -54.85 114.77 -81.83
CA LEU A 14 -55.34 113.40 -81.64
C LEU A 14 -55.65 113.10 -80.17
N ARG A 15 -54.82 113.55 -79.23
CA ARG A 15 -55.10 113.44 -77.78
C ARG A 15 -56.36 114.18 -77.40
N ALA A 16 -56.48 115.47 -77.73
CA ALA A 16 -57.68 116.25 -77.44
C ALA A 16 -58.96 115.65 -78.04
N ARG A 17 -58.86 115.01 -79.22
CA ARG A 17 -59.95 114.25 -79.82
C ARG A 17 -60.27 112.97 -79.03
N MET A 18 -59.26 112.19 -78.62
CA MET A 18 -59.48 111.02 -77.76
C MET A 18 -60.07 111.42 -76.41
N ASP A 19 -59.62 112.52 -75.80
CA ASP A 19 -60.17 113.05 -74.55
C ASP A 19 -61.65 113.46 -74.72
N SER A 20 -62.01 114.04 -75.87
CA SER A 20 -63.42 114.33 -76.25
C SER A 20 -64.24 113.04 -76.42
N GLU A 21 -63.72 112.05 -77.14
CA GLU A 21 -64.41 110.76 -77.36
C GLU A 21 -64.54 109.96 -76.04
N LEU A 22 -63.56 110.04 -75.14
CA LEU A 22 -63.61 109.49 -73.78
C LEU A 22 -64.60 110.25 -72.89
N ALA A 23 -64.70 111.57 -72.99
CA ALA A 23 -65.69 112.37 -72.26
C ALA A 23 -67.12 112.04 -72.72
N GLU A 24 -67.34 111.85 -74.03
CA GLU A 24 -68.60 111.34 -74.58
C GLU A 24 -68.92 109.92 -74.08
N LEU A 25 -67.95 109.00 -74.11
CA LEU A 25 -68.14 107.63 -73.61
C LEU A 25 -68.47 107.62 -72.12
N ALA A 26 -67.80 108.44 -71.31
CA ALA A 26 -68.10 108.58 -69.88
C ALA A 26 -69.49 109.20 -69.63
N ALA A 27 -69.94 110.15 -70.47
CA ALA A 27 -71.30 110.69 -70.41
C ALA A 27 -72.36 109.65 -70.80
N ARG A 28 -72.10 108.86 -71.85
CA ARG A 28 -72.96 107.73 -72.27
C ARG A 28 -73.02 106.65 -71.19
N GLN A 29 -71.89 106.30 -70.56
CA GLN A 29 -71.84 105.34 -69.46
C GLN A 29 -72.69 105.79 -68.27
N ARG A 30 -72.51 107.04 -67.78
CA ARG A 30 -73.37 107.60 -66.72
C ARG A 30 -74.85 107.60 -67.11
N GLY A 31 -75.17 107.85 -68.39
CA GLY A 31 -76.52 107.78 -68.92
C GLY A 31 -77.13 106.37 -68.95
N VAL A 32 -76.30 105.32 -69.05
CA VAL A 32 -76.72 103.91 -68.91
C VAL A 32 -76.84 103.53 -67.44
N GLU A 33 -75.87 103.90 -66.60
CA GLU A 33 -75.87 103.65 -65.16
C GLU A 33 -77.07 104.29 -64.46
N ALA A 34 -77.46 105.51 -64.86
CA ALA A 34 -78.68 106.17 -64.38
C ALA A 34 -79.99 105.46 -64.79
N ARG A 35 -79.98 104.70 -65.90
CA ARG A 35 -81.13 103.91 -66.37
C ARG A 35 -81.18 102.50 -65.77
N ALA A 36 -80.02 101.94 -65.39
CA ALA A 36 -79.92 100.61 -64.79
C ALA A 36 -80.87 100.36 -63.60
N PRO A 37 -81.02 101.25 -62.60
CA PRO A 37 -81.97 101.01 -61.50
C PRO A 37 -83.43 101.05 -61.96
N GLN A 38 -83.77 101.88 -62.95
CA GLN A 38 -85.13 101.93 -63.52
C GLN A 38 -85.46 100.64 -64.28
N VAL A 39 -84.52 100.14 -65.09
CA VAL A 39 -84.67 98.85 -65.79
C VAL A 39 -84.73 97.68 -64.80
N SER A 40 -83.93 97.72 -63.73
CA SER A 40 -83.98 96.71 -62.66
C SER A 40 -85.34 96.70 -61.94
N ALA A 41 -85.89 97.88 -61.63
CA ALA A 41 -87.23 98.00 -61.03
C ALA A 41 -88.34 97.53 -62.00
N GLN A 42 -88.23 97.84 -63.29
CA GLN A 42 -89.15 97.35 -64.33
C GLN A 42 -89.07 95.82 -64.48
N LEU A 43 -87.87 95.23 -64.44
CA LEU A 43 -87.68 93.78 -64.46
C LEU A 43 -88.19 93.10 -63.18
N ALA A 44 -88.03 93.72 -62.02
CA ALA A 44 -88.60 93.23 -60.76
C ALA A 44 -90.13 93.28 -60.79
N GLY A 45 -90.73 94.38 -61.24
CA GLY A 45 -92.17 94.52 -61.43
C GLY A 45 -92.73 93.53 -62.47
N ALA A 46 -92.06 93.35 -63.60
CA ALA A 46 -92.44 92.36 -64.61
C ALA A 46 -92.33 90.92 -64.08
N ARG A 47 -91.31 90.60 -63.28
CA ARG A 47 -91.18 89.30 -62.61
C ARG A 47 -92.27 89.08 -61.56
N ALA A 48 -92.63 90.10 -60.78
CA ALA A 48 -93.73 90.03 -59.81
C ALA A 48 -95.07 89.82 -60.51
N ALA A 49 -95.37 90.60 -61.56
CA ALA A 49 -96.58 90.45 -62.36
C ALA A 49 -96.66 89.09 -63.08
N LEU A 50 -95.54 88.57 -63.58
CA LEU A 50 -95.47 87.21 -64.14
C LEU A 50 -95.65 86.13 -63.06
N ALA A 51 -95.09 86.31 -61.86
CA ALA A 51 -95.30 85.38 -60.76
C ALA A 51 -96.77 85.35 -60.31
N GLU A 52 -97.39 86.51 -60.13
CA GLU A 52 -98.81 86.64 -59.77
C GLU A 52 -99.74 86.11 -60.88
N ALA A 53 -99.42 86.34 -62.15
CA ALA A 53 -100.22 85.87 -63.29
C ALA A 53 -100.02 84.39 -63.64
N LEU A 54 -98.90 83.76 -63.26
CA LEU A 54 -98.55 82.37 -63.60
C LEU A 54 -98.57 81.40 -62.40
N GLN A 55 -98.62 81.88 -61.17
CA GLN A 55 -98.92 81.02 -60.02
C GLN A 55 -100.40 80.67 -59.98
N ILE A 56 -100.69 79.40 -59.68
CA ILE A 56 -102.04 78.87 -59.49
C ILE A 56 -102.07 78.02 -58.21
N SER A 57 -103.23 77.97 -57.54
CA SER A 57 -103.45 77.06 -56.41
C SER A 57 -103.59 75.61 -56.89
N ASP A 58 -103.39 74.65 -55.99
CA ASP A 58 -103.59 73.23 -56.27
C ASP A 58 -105.01 72.94 -56.79
N ASP A 59 -106.02 73.65 -56.27
CA ASP A 59 -107.40 73.52 -56.75
C ASP A 59 -107.59 74.11 -58.14
N ARG A 60 -106.97 75.26 -58.45
CA ARG A 60 -107.00 75.79 -59.82
C ARG A 60 -106.22 74.92 -60.81
N ALA A 61 -105.16 74.25 -60.36
CA ALA A 61 -104.46 73.24 -61.16
C ALA A 61 -105.34 72.00 -61.42
N ARG A 62 -106.10 71.54 -60.42
CA ARG A 62 -107.10 70.46 -60.59
C ARG A 62 -108.18 70.85 -61.59
N GLU A 63 -108.75 72.06 -61.48
CA GLU A 63 -109.74 72.60 -62.43
C GLU A 63 -109.21 72.65 -63.87
N LEU A 64 -108.01 73.20 -64.08
CA LEU A 64 -107.41 73.31 -65.41
C LEU A 64 -107.09 71.93 -66.01
N ARG A 65 -106.64 70.95 -65.20
CA ARG A 65 -106.44 69.56 -65.65
C ARG A 65 -107.75 68.83 -65.99
N ALA A 66 -108.89 69.26 -65.44
CA ALA A 66 -110.21 68.69 -65.72
C ALA A 66 -110.92 69.36 -66.91
N ALA A 67 -110.38 70.46 -67.45
CA ALA A 67 -110.93 71.14 -68.63
C ALA A 67 -110.57 70.38 -69.93
N PRO A 68 -111.45 70.38 -70.96
CA PRO A 68 -111.11 69.80 -72.26
C PRO A 68 -109.99 70.62 -72.93
N GLN A 69 -109.06 69.91 -73.58
CA GLN A 69 -107.83 70.51 -74.13
C GLN A 69 -108.07 71.66 -75.11
N GLU A 70 -109.18 71.60 -75.87
CA GLU A 70 -109.64 72.66 -76.79
C GLU A 70 -109.87 74.03 -76.12
N ARG A 71 -110.00 74.07 -74.78
CA ARG A 71 -110.23 75.29 -73.99
C ARG A 71 -109.01 75.77 -73.21
N LEU A 72 -107.88 75.06 -73.27
CA LEU A 72 -106.67 75.42 -72.52
C LEU A 72 -105.77 76.34 -73.36
N GLY A 73 -105.53 77.55 -72.87
CA GLY A 73 -104.59 78.48 -73.49
C GLY A 73 -103.14 78.12 -73.22
N LEU A 74 -102.21 78.63 -74.04
CA LEU A 74 -100.76 78.48 -73.82
C LEU A 74 -100.34 78.95 -72.43
N ALA A 75 -100.96 80.01 -71.90
CA ALA A 75 -100.73 80.52 -70.56
C ALA A 75 -101.12 79.50 -69.46
N ASP A 76 -102.19 78.72 -69.66
CA ASP A 76 -102.64 77.70 -68.72
C ASP A 76 -101.77 76.44 -68.78
N ALA A 77 -101.27 76.08 -69.96
CA ALA A 77 -100.25 75.05 -70.11
C ALA A 77 -98.94 75.44 -69.39
N VAL A 78 -98.50 76.71 -69.49
CA VAL A 78 -97.33 77.23 -68.77
C VAL A 78 -97.57 77.29 -67.26
N ARG A 79 -98.76 77.71 -66.81
CA ARG A 79 -99.16 77.68 -65.39
C ARG A 79 -99.10 76.27 -64.81
N LEU A 80 -99.64 75.27 -65.52
CA LEU A 80 -99.59 73.87 -65.11
C LEU A 80 -98.15 73.35 -65.08
N ALA A 81 -97.34 73.59 -66.11
CA ALA A 81 -95.94 73.15 -66.14
C ALA A 81 -95.10 73.78 -65.00
N LEU A 82 -95.36 75.04 -64.65
CA LEU A 82 -94.71 75.72 -63.52
C LEU A 82 -95.21 75.22 -62.16
N HIS A 83 -96.52 74.95 -62.02
CA HIS A 83 -97.10 74.37 -60.80
C HIS A 83 -96.53 72.98 -60.53
N ASP A 84 -96.51 72.14 -61.56
CA ASP A 84 -96.01 70.76 -61.52
C ASP A 84 -94.51 70.75 -61.20
N GLY A 85 -93.68 71.53 -61.91
CA GLY A 85 -92.25 71.64 -61.63
C GLY A 85 -91.94 72.19 -60.22
N LEU A 86 -92.71 73.16 -59.73
CA LEU A 86 -92.55 73.67 -58.34
C LEU A 86 -93.01 72.65 -57.30
N ARG A 87 -94.02 71.82 -57.60
CA ARG A 87 -94.48 70.74 -56.73
C ARG A 87 -93.46 69.61 -56.66
N ASP A 88 -92.91 69.21 -57.80
CA ASP A 88 -91.90 68.16 -57.87
C ASP A 88 -90.63 68.60 -57.13
N LEU A 89 -90.12 69.81 -57.39
CA LEU A 89 -89.00 70.41 -56.66
C LEU A 89 -89.24 70.53 -55.14
N ARG A 90 -90.47 70.81 -54.69
CA ARG A 90 -90.82 70.77 -53.26
C ARG A 90 -90.72 69.34 -52.71
N SER A 91 -91.27 68.35 -53.41
CA SER A 91 -91.21 66.95 -52.99
C SER A 91 -89.79 66.40 -52.98
N GLU A 92 -88.93 66.83 -53.92
CA GLU A 92 -87.51 66.52 -53.94
C GLU A 92 -86.76 67.22 -52.81
N ASN A 93 -87.08 68.48 -52.51
CA ASN A 93 -86.49 69.19 -51.37
C ASN A 93 -86.86 68.52 -50.03
N GLU A 94 -88.12 68.10 -49.86
CA GLU A 94 -88.56 67.33 -48.69
C GLU A 94 -87.86 65.97 -48.58
N ARG A 95 -87.76 65.21 -49.69
CA ARG A 95 -87.01 63.95 -49.76
C ARG A 95 -85.53 64.15 -49.39
N LEU A 96 -84.88 65.18 -49.92
CA LEU A 96 -83.49 65.52 -49.62
C LEU A 96 -83.31 65.99 -48.18
N ARG A 97 -84.28 66.71 -47.61
CA ARG A 97 -84.27 67.12 -46.20
C ARG A 97 -84.35 65.90 -45.27
N LEU A 98 -85.30 65.00 -45.52
CA LEU A 98 -85.47 63.75 -44.76
C LEU A 98 -84.25 62.82 -44.92
N ALA A 99 -83.70 62.69 -46.13
CA ALA A 99 -82.47 61.94 -46.37
C ALA A 99 -81.26 62.56 -45.65
N GLY A 100 -81.16 63.90 -45.61
CA GLY A 100 -80.13 64.62 -44.87
C GLY A 100 -80.28 64.51 -43.35
N GLU A 101 -81.52 64.49 -42.84
CA GLU A 101 -81.84 64.22 -41.44
C GLU A 101 -81.43 62.79 -41.05
N ALA A 102 -81.83 61.78 -41.84
CA ALA A 102 -81.43 60.38 -41.62
C ALA A 102 -79.91 60.17 -41.72
N ALA A 103 -79.25 60.78 -42.70
CA ALA A 103 -77.79 60.68 -42.86
C ALA A 103 -77.02 61.29 -41.68
N ARG A 104 -77.51 62.41 -41.12
CA ARG A 104 -76.96 63.00 -39.88
C ARG A 104 -77.15 62.08 -38.68
N GLU A 105 -78.32 61.46 -38.55
CA GLU A 105 -78.55 60.49 -37.47
C GLU A 105 -77.64 59.27 -37.59
N CYS A 106 -77.46 58.72 -38.80
CA CYS A 106 -76.50 57.66 -39.07
C CYS A 106 -75.06 58.07 -38.74
N SER A 107 -74.64 59.30 -39.10
CA SER A 107 -73.31 59.82 -38.72
C SER A 107 -73.15 59.88 -37.20
N ALA A 108 -74.13 60.46 -36.48
CA ALA A 108 -74.09 60.57 -35.03
C ALA A 108 -74.05 59.20 -34.32
N ARG A 109 -74.78 58.19 -34.85
CA ARG A 109 -74.71 56.80 -34.35
C ARG A 109 -73.32 56.20 -34.58
N LEU A 110 -72.75 56.31 -35.78
CA LEU A 110 -71.40 55.82 -36.10
C LEU A 110 -70.29 56.55 -35.34
N GLU A 111 -70.45 57.85 -35.06
CA GLU A 111 -69.55 58.63 -34.22
C GLU A 111 -69.61 58.20 -32.76
N ALA A 112 -70.80 57.89 -32.23
CA ALA A 112 -70.98 57.35 -30.88
C ALA A 112 -70.40 55.93 -30.74
N GLU A 113 -70.62 55.05 -31.73
CA GLU A 113 -70.02 53.72 -31.80
C GLU A 113 -68.49 53.80 -31.94
N GLY A 114 -67.97 54.68 -32.81
CA GLY A 114 -66.54 54.93 -32.94
C GLY A 114 -65.91 55.49 -31.66
N ALA A 115 -66.61 56.38 -30.94
CA ALA A 115 -66.17 56.87 -29.63
C ALA A 115 -66.20 55.78 -28.55
N ARG A 116 -67.17 54.87 -28.58
CA ARG A 116 -67.23 53.69 -27.71
C ARG A 116 -66.06 52.74 -28.00
N LEU A 117 -65.86 52.34 -29.25
CA LEU A 117 -64.78 51.42 -29.65
C LEU A 117 -63.39 52.00 -29.35
N ARG A 118 -63.19 53.32 -29.45
CA ARG A 118 -61.94 53.98 -29.00
C ARG A 118 -61.73 53.87 -27.49
N ARG A 119 -62.79 53.95 -26.67
CA ARG A 119 -62.71 53.78 -25.21
C ARG A 119 -62.41 52.32 -24.84
N GLU A 120 -63.12 51.38 -25.45
CA GLU A 120 -62.89 49.94 -25.25
C GLU A 120 -61.48 49.54 -25.70
N GLY A 121 -61.01 50.04 -26.84
CA GLY A 121 -59.64 49.86 -27.31
C GLY A 121 -58.58 50.47 -26.38
N ALA A 122 -58.82 51.66 -25.82
CA ALA A 122 -57.92 52.26 -24.84
C ALA A 122 -57.88 51.49 -23.50
N GLN A 123 -59.01 50.94 -23.06
CA GLN A 123 -59.11 50.08 -21.87
C GLN A 123 -58.37 48.75 -22.08
N LEU A 124 -58.53 48.11 -23.25
CA LEU A 124 -57.79 46.90 -23.59
C LEU A 124 -56.29 47.15 -23.74
N ALA A 125 -55.89 48.30 -24.30
CA ALA A 125 -54.48 48.71 -24.38
C ALA A 125 -53.87 48.90 -22.98
N ALA A 126 -54.56 49.61 -22.07
CA ALA A 126 -54.13 49.77 -20.67
C ALA A 126 -54.00 48.42 -19.96
N ALA A 127 -55.02 47.56 -20.02
CA ALA A 127 -54.99 46.23 -19.42
C ALA A 127 -53.92 45.31 -20.04
N SER A 128 -53.52 45.53 -21.30
CA SER A 128 -52.38 44.82 -21.91
C SER A 128 -51.04 45.33 -21.40
N ALA A 129 -50.90 46.65 -21.18
CA ALA A 129 -49.68 47.27 -20.64
C ALA A 129 -49.45 46.90 -19.16
N GLU A 130 -50.52 46.85 -18.37
CA GLU A 130 -50.50 46.35 -16.99
C GLU A 130 -50.01 44.89 -16.95
N ARG A 131 -50.57 44.01 -17.79
CA ARG A 131 -50.15 42.59 -17.87
C ARG A 131 -48.72 42.40 -18.36
N SER A 132 -48.22 43.25 -19.27
CA SER A 132 -46.79 43.20 -19.62
C SER A 132 -45.90 43.63 -18.46
N ALA A 133 -46.27 44.69 -17.72
CA ALA A 133 -45.50 45.12 -16.55
C ALA A 133 -45.51 44.07 -15.41
N GLU A 134 -46.63 43.37 -15.21
CA GLU A 134 -46.72 42.22 -14.30
C GLU A 134 -45.81 41.07 -14.77
N ALA A 135 -45.80 40.74 -16.07
CA ALA A 135 -44.95 39.71 -16.63
C ALA A 135 -43.46 40.06 -16.52
N ASP A 136 -43.06 41.29 -16.86
CA ASP A 136 -41.69 41.79 -16.75
C ASP A 136 -41.20 41.78 -15.29
N ALA A 137 -42.05 42.14 -14.33
CA ALA A 137 -41.75 42.05 -12.91
C ALA A 137 -41.56 40.60 -12.43
N VAL A 138 -42.35 39.65 -12.95
CA VAL A 138 -42.17 38.21 -12.68
C VAL A 138 -40.88 37.68 -13.31
N VAL A 139 -40.53 38.08 -14.54
CA VAL A 139 -39.28 37.71 -15.20
C VAL A 139 -38.08 38.23 -14.38
N ALA A 140 -38.06 39.51 -14.02
CA ALA A 140 -36.99 40.09 -13.21
C ALA A 140 -36.84 39.41 -11.83
N ALA A 141 -37.96 39.00 -11.21
CA ALA A 141 -37.93 38.24 -9.96
C ALA A 141 -37.37 36.81 -10.13
N LEU A 142 -37.65 36.15 -11.26
CA LEU A 142 -37.10 34.85 -11.61
C LEU A 142 -35.61 34.92 -11.96
N GLU A 143 -35.18 35.94 -12.70
CA GLU A 143 -33.77 36.21 -13.01
C GLU A 143 -32.97 36.50 -11.74
N ALA A 144 -33.48 37.36 -10.85
CA ALA A 144 -32.86 37.64 -9.56
C ALA A 144 -32.77 36.39 -8.66
N ARG A 145 -33.73 35.47 -8.76
CA ARG A 145 -33.67 34.16 -8.08
C ARG A 145 -32.65 33.22 -8.72
N ALA A 146 -32.58 33.17 -10.06
CA ALA A 146 -31.62 32.34 -10.78
C ALA A 146 -30.17 32.78 -10.50
N ALA A 147 -29.91 34.10 -10.47
CA ALA A 147 -28.60 34.65 -10.12
C ALA A 147 -28.17 34.29 -8.68
N ARG A 148 -29.10 34.32 -7.71
CA ARG A 148 -28.82 33.87 -6.33
C ARG A 148 -28.50 32.37 -6.27
N LEU A 149 -29.32 31.53 -6.92
CA LEU A 149 -29.10 30.09 -6.97
C LEU A 149 -27.79 29.72 -7.67
N ALA A 150 -27.35 30.47 -8.70
CA ALA A 150 -26.05 30.30 -9.32
C ALA A 150 -24.90 30.57 -8.31
N GLY A 151 -24.96 31.68 -7.58
CA GLY A 151 -23.98 31.99 -6.53
C GLY A 151 -23.95 30.96 -5.39
N GLU A 152 -25.13 30.47 -4.96
CA GLU A 152 -25.24 29.39 -3.96
C GLU A 152 -24.60 28.07 -4.46
N LEU A 153 -24.72 27.76 -5.75
CA LEU A 153 -24.06 26.60 -6.38
C LEU A 153 -22.55 26.78 -6.50
N GLU A 154 -22.06 27.99 -6.79
CA GLU A 154 -20.63 28.32 -6.81
C GLU A 154 -20.01 28.23 -5.39
N GLU A 155 -20.66 28.78 -4.36
CA GLU A 155 -20.24 28.60 -2.96
C GLU A 155 -20.21 27.12 -2.56
N ALA A 156 -21.22 26.33 -2.96
CA ALA A 156 -21.28 24.90 -2.68
C ALA A 156 -20.18 24.10 -3.41
N ALA A 157 -19.85 24.46 -4.65
CA ALA A 157 -18.77 23.84 -5.41
C ALA A 157 -17.40 24.11 -4.75
N LEU A 158 -17.12 25.37 -4.38
CA LEU A 158 -15.90 25.75 -3.66
C LEU A 158 -15.81 25.04 -2.29
N ALA A 159 -16.93 24.92 -1.57
CA ALA A 159 -16.98 24.15 -0.32
C ALA A 159 -16.64 22.67 -0.53
N ALA A 160 -17.15 22.04 -1.61
CA ALA A 160 -16.85 20.66 -1.96
C ALA A 160 -15.37 20.46 -2.36
N GLU A 161 -14.77 21.40 -3.08
CA GLU A 161 -13.33 21.38 -3.39
C GLU A 161 -12.46 21.52 -2.13
N VAL A 162 -12.81 22.44 -1.22
CA VAL A 162 -12.14 22.59 0.08
C VAL A 162 -12.27 21.32 0.93
N LEU A 163 -13.40 20.60 0.86
CA LEU A 163 -13.57 19.32 1.53
C LEU A 163 -12.73 18.21 0.88
N ARG A 164 -12.67 18.13 -0.46
CA ARG A 164 -11.78 17.20 -1.19
C ARG A 164 -10.30 17.44 -0.88
N ALA A 165 -9.88 18.72 -0.82
CA ALA A 165 -8.51 19.10 -0.45
C ALA A 165 -8.17 18.77 1.01
N LYS A 166 -9.15 18.85 1.93
CA LYS A 166 -8.99 18.36 3.31
C LYS A 166 -8.89 16.84 3.38
N GLY A 167 -9.73 16.11 2.63
CA GLY A 167 -9.65 14.66 2.49
C GLY A 167 -8.24 14.20 2.15
N ARG A 168 -7.70 14.68 1.02
CA ARG A 168 -6.32 14.38 0.59
C ARG A 168 -5.26 14.65 1.67
N ARG A 169 -5.41 15.72 2.46
CA ARG A 169 -4.49 16.02 3.57
C ARG A 169 -4.64 15.09 4.78
N TYR A 170 -5.83 14.53 5.02
CA TYR A 170 -6.01 13.46 5.99
C TYR A 170 -5.46 12.13 5.46
N ASP A 171 -5.64 11.83 4.18
CA ASP A 171 -5.08 10.65 3.52
C ASP A 171 -3.54 10.67 3.58
N GLU A 172 -2.90 11.79 3.21
CA GLU A 172 -1.46 12.00 3.38
C GLU A 172 -1.00 11.87 4.84
N ALA A 173 -1.83 12.30 5.81
CA ALA A 173 -1.49 12.20 7.23
C ALA A 173 -1.60 10.76 7.75
N ALA A 174 -2.57 9.98 7.24
CA ALA A 174 -2.69 8.56 7.52
C ALA A 174 -1.52 7.76 6.91
N GLU A 175 -1.11 8.06 5.67
CA GLU A 175 0.10 7.47 5.07
C GLU A 175 1.36 7.79 5.88
N ARG A 176 1.52 9.05 6.34
CA ARG A 176 2.66 9.44 7.20
C ARG A 176 2.64 8.70 8.54
N ALA A 177 1.46 8.50 9.14
CA ALA A 177 1.31 7.72 10.37
C ALA A 177 1.69 6.24 10.16
N GLN A 178 1.16 5.60 9.11
CA GLN A 178 1.49 4.20 8.78
C GLN A 178 2.99 3.98 8.52
N ARG A 179 3.66 4.93 7.85
CA ARG A 179 5.13 4.88 7.65
C ARG A 179 5.88 5.00 8.97
N ALA A 180 5.49 5.92 9.85
CA ALA A 180 6.09 6.06 11.18
C ALA A 180 5.84 4.85 12.08
N GLU A 181 4.66 4.21 12.00
CA GLU A 181 4.34 2.97 12.71
C GLU A 181 5.22 1.81 12.21
N ALA A 182 5.44 1.69 10.90
CA ALA A 182 6.33 0.69 10.32
C ALA A 182 7.81 0.94 10.69
N GLU A 183 8.25 2.20 10.76
CA GLU A 183 9.58 2.58 11.24
C GLU A 183 9.76 2.26 12.73
N VAL A 184 8.76 2.55 13.58
CA VAL A 184 8.77 2.16 14.99
C VAL A 184 8.83 0.64 15.17
N ALA A 185 8.06 -0.13 14.39
CA ALA A 185 8.12 -1.59 14.42
C ALA A 185 9.49 -2.13 13.98
N ARG A 186 10.10 -1.55 12.93
CA ARG A 186 11.46 -1.87 12.47
C ARG A 186 12.51 -1.57 13.54
N LEU A 187 12.39 -0.44 14.25
CA LEU A 187 13.33 -0.05 15.31
C LEU A 187 13.17 -0.90 16.57
N ALA A 188 11.94 -1.27 16.95
CA ALA A 188 11.70 -2.22 18.03
C ALA A 188 12.32 -3.61 17.76
N ALA A 189 12.32 -4.06 16.49
CA ALA A 189 13.01 -5.28 16.10
C ALA A 189 14.54 -5.17 16.27
N PHE A 190 15.15 -4.03 15.90
CA PHE A 190 16.57 -3.78 16.18
C PHE A 190 16.89 -3.73 17.68
N GLU A 191 16.04 -3.09 18.50
CA GLU A 191 16.19 -3.07 19.96
C GLU A 191 16.12 -4.48 20.55
N SER A 192 15.21 -5.34 20.08
CA SER A 192 15.13 -6.74 20.53
C SER A 192 16.36 -7.58 20.12
N ALA A 193 16.95 -7.31 18.95
CA ALA A 193 18.16 -7.99 18.50
C ALA A 193 19.40 -7.51 19.27
N ALA A 194 19.48 -6.22 19.62
CA ALA A 194 20.55 -5.70 20.48
C ALA A 194 20.51 -6.33 21.88
N ALA A 195 19.32 -6.44 22.49
CA ALA A 195 19.13 -7.10 23.79
C ALA A 195 19.52 -8.60 23.76
N GLN A 196 19.24 -9.31 22.66
CA GLN A 196 19.68 -10.69 22.47
C GLN A 196 21.20 -10.81 22.31
N LEU A 197 21.85 -9.87 21.60
CA LEU A 197 23.31 -9.81 21.49
C LEU A 197 23.95 -9.53 22.86
N GLU A 198 23.43 -8.55 23.61
CA GLU A 198 23.82 -8.28 25.01
C GLU A 198 23.78 -9.54 25.89
N GLU A 199 22.71 -10.33 25.81
CA GLU A 199 22.57 -11.57 26.59
C GLU A 199 23.55 -12.66 26.13
N SER A 200 23.75 -12.81 24.81
CA SER A 200 24.73 -13.75 24.25
C SER A 200 26.18 -13.39 24.63
N LEU A 201 26.52 -12.10 24.68
CA LEU A 201 27.84 -11.61 25.06
C LEU A 201 28.07 -11.75 26.57
N LYS A 202 27.04 -11.59 27.40
CA LYS A 202 27.10 -11.91 28.84
C LYS A 202 27.30 -13.41 29.08
N ALA A 203 26.71 -14.27 28.26
CA ALA A 203 26.93 -15.72 28.30
C ALA A 203 28.35 -16.11 27.86
N ALA A 204 28.80 -15.67 26.68
CA ALA A 204 30.15 -15.93 26.18
C ALA A 204 31.24 -15.36 27.14
N GLY A 205 31.01 -14.18 27.70
CA GLY A 205 31.87 -13.56 28.71
C GLY A 205 31.85 -14.25 30.08
N ALA A 206 30.92 -15.17 30.34
CA ALA A 206 30.95 -16.09 31.48
C ALA A 206 31.71 -17.38 31.12
N GLU A 207 31.44 -17.95 29.94
CA GLU A 207 32.13 -19.13 29.40
C GLU A 207 33.65 -18.91 29.31
N CYS A 208 34.10 -17.73 28.84
CA CYS A 208 35.53 -17.36 28.85
C CYS A 208 36.14 -17.42 30.26
N ARG A 209 35.44 -16.93 31.29
CA ARG A 209 35.96 -16.92 32.68
C ARG A 209 36.00 -18.30 33.29
N GLU A 210 35.06 -19.17 32.92
CA GLU A 210 35.06 -20.57 33.35
C GLU A 210 36.22 -21.33 32.69
N LEU A 211 36.44 -21.16 31.38
CA LEU A 211 37.57 -21.74 30.65
C LEU A 211 38.93 -21.22 31.15
N GLN A 212 39.06 -19.91 31.40
CA GLN A 212 40.25 -19.33 32.04
C GLN A 212 40.50 -19.92 33.45
N GLY A 213 39.43 -20.15 34.22
CA GLY A 213 39.51 -20.83 35.52
C GLY A 213 39.97 -22.28 35.41
N GLN A 214 39.47 -23.03 34.43
CA GLN A 214 39.89 -24.40 34.15
C GLN A 214 41.36 -24.45 33.69
N ALA A 215 41.80 -23.54 32.82
CA ALA A 215 43.18 -23.43 32.38
C ALA A 215 44.14 -23.11 33.56
N ALA A 216 43.77 -22.18 34.44
CA ALA A 216 44.56 -21.84 35.63
C ALA A 216 44.67 -23.00 36.63
N LEU A 217 43.63 -23.85 36.75
CA LEU A 217 43.71 -25.09 37.53
C LEU A 217 44.68 -26.10 36.87
N GLY A 218 44.61 -26.28 35.56
CA GLY A 218 45.54 -27.14 34.81
C GLY A 218 47.00 -26.70 34.90
N GLU A 219 47.27 -25.38 34.94
CA GLU A 219 48.62 -24.85 35.20
C GLU A 219 49.10 -25.16 36.63
N ALA A 220 48.23 -25.02 37.64
CA ALA A 220 48.56 -25.36 39.02
C ALA A 220 48.82 -26.87 39.23
N GLU A 221 48.02 -27.74 38.59
CA GLU A 221 48.22 -29.18 38.59
C GLU A 221 49.51 -29.58 37.87
N ARG A 222 49.78 -28.98 36.70
CA ARG A 222 51.05 -29.15 35.97
C ARG A 222 52.26 -28.74 36.82
N GLU A 223 52.17 -27.66 37.58
CA GLU A 223 53.23 -27.26 38.53
C GLU A 223 53.40 -28.26 39.68
N LEU A 224 52.31 -28.76 40.26
CA LEU A 224 52.36 -29.78 41.32
C LEU A 224 53.01 -31.08 40.82
N LEU A 225 52.53 -31.61 39.69
CA LEU A 225 53.07 -32.82 39.06
C LEU A 225 54.54 -32.65 38.66
N ALA A 226 54.96 -31.47 38.19
CA ALA A 226 56.37 -31.19 37.91
C ALA A 226 57.24 -31.19 39.18
N ARG A 227 56.75 -30.62 40.29
CA ARG A 227 57.44 -30.61 41.60
C ARG A 227 57.52 -32.02 42.20
N GLU A 228 56.51 -32.85 42.01
CA GLU A 228 56.49 -34.24 42.48
C GLU A 228 57.38 -35.16 41.62
N ALA A 229 57.33 -35.03 40.30
CA ALA A 229 58.24 -35.73 39.40
C ALA A 229 59.72 -35.40 39.69
N ALA A 230 60.03 -34.14 39.99
CA ALA A 230 61.38 -33.72 40.40
C ALA A 230 61.80 -34.38 41.73
N ARG A 231 60.94 -34.37 42.76
CA ARG A 231 61.21 -35.03 44.05
C ARG A 231 61.45 -36.54 43.90
N LEU A 232 60.65 -37.21 43.07
CA LEU A 232 60.78 -38.64 42.79
C LEU A 232 62.07 -38.94 42.00
N ALA A 233 62.43 -38.10 41.04
CA ALA A 233 63.70 -38.22 40.31
C ALA A 233 64.92 -38.04 41.23
N ASP A 234 64.90 -37.06 42.13
CA ASP A 234 65.96 -36.87 43.13
C ASP A 234 66.05 -38.06 44.11
N ALA A 235 64.91 -38.60 44.56
CA ALA A 235 64.88 -39.77 45.44
C ALA A 235 65.44 -41.03 44.74
N VAL A 236 65.06 -41.27 43.48
CA VAL A 236 65.63 -42.35 42.66
C VAL A 236 67.13 -42.15 42.46
N ALA A 237 67.59 -40.94 42.13
CA ALA A 237 69.00 -40.64 41.95
C ALA A 237 69.83 -40.79 43.25
N GLN A 238 69.23 -40.57 44.43
CA GLN A 238 69.86 -40.88 45.72
C GLN A 238 69.96 -42.40 45.93
N LEU A 239 68.87 -43.14 45.78
CA LEU A 239 68.84 -44.59 45.92
C LEU A 239 69.77 -45.32 44.94
N GLU A 240 69.92 -44.83 43.72
CA GLU A 240 70.87 -45.36 42.74
C GLU A 240 72.34 -45.12 43.15
N ARG A 241 72.66 -43.94 43.68
CA ARG A 241 74.01 -43.64 44.21
C ARG A 241 74.33 -44.50 45.44
N GLU A 242 73.36 -44.69 46.33
CA GLU A 242 73.53 -45.58 47.50
C GLU A 242 73.68 -47.04 47.10
N ALA A 243 72.89 -47.53 46.13
CA ALA A 243 73.04 -48.86 45.58
C ALA A 243 74.42 -49.07 44.94
N GLN A 244 74.89 -48.12 44.11
CA GLN A 244 76.23 -48.17 43.52
C GLN A 244 77.35 -48.16 44.58
N ALA A 245 77.22 -47.33 45.63
CA ALA A 245 78.19 -47.29 46.73
C ALA A 245 78.19 -48.60 47.55
N LYS A 246 77.02 -49.19 47.80
CA LYS A 246 76.88 -50.49 48.48
C LYS A 246 77.41 -51.64 47.62
N ASP A 247 77.15 -51.66 46.30
CA ASP A 247 77.68 -52.68 45.39
C ASP A 247 79.21 -52.57 45.23
N GLY A 248 79.76 -51.35 45.17
CA GLY A 248 81.20 -51.11 45.24
C GLY A 248 81.82 -51.66 46.53
N LYS A 249 81.22 -51.36 47.68
CA LYS A 249 81.64 -51.90 48.98
C LYS A 249 81.49 -53.42 49.08
N ILE A 250 80.48 -54.00 48.43
CA ILE A 250 80.33 -55.46 48.29
C ILE A 250 81.44 -56.05 47.41
N ALA A 251 81.89 -55.35 46.37
CA ALA A 251 83.04 -55.77 45.56
C ALA A 251 84.35 -55.72 46.37
N GLU A 252 84.60 -54.65 47.14
CA GLU A 252 85.73 -54.54 48.07
C GLU A 252 85.72 -55.66 49.13
N LEU A 253 84.56 -55.93 49.74
CA LEU A 253 84.39 -57.01 50.72
C LEU A 253 84.57 -58.40 50.10
N LYS A 254 84.13 -58.62 48.84
CA LYS A 254 84.40 -59.86 48.11
C LYS A 254 85.89 -60.03 47.79
N LEU A 255 86.56 -58.94 47.41
CA LEU A 255 87.98 -58.94 47.05
C LEU A 255 88.85 -59.23 48.29
N THR A 256 88.68 -58.45 49.36
CA THR A 256 89.35 -58.67 50.66
C THR A 256 89.02 -60.04 51.27
N ARG A 257 87.78 -60.54 51.15
CA ARG A 257 87.44 -61.93 51.53
C ARG A 257 88.22 -62.95 50.70
N SER A 258 88.42 -62.72 49.40
CA SER A 258 89.22 -63.60 48.54
C SER A 258 90.71 -63.58 48.89
N GLU A 259 91.24 -62.42 49.28
CA GLU A 259 92.62 -62.25 49.74
C GLU A 259 92.82 -62.92 51.11
N LEU A 260 91.90 -62.74 52.05
CA LEU A 260 91.90 -63.43 53.33
C LEU A 260 91.71 -64.95 53.18
N HIS A 261 90.99 -65.44 52.16
CA HIS A 261 90.95 -66.87 51.84
C HIS A 261 92.29 -67.40 51.28
N LYS A 262 93.00 -66.63 50.43
CA LYS A 262 94.36 -66.98 49.97
C LYS A 262 95.33 -67.02 51.16
N GLN A 263 95.35 -65.96 51.97
CA GLN A 263 96.16 -65.87 53.19
C GLN A 263 95.79 -66.95 54.22
N LEU A 264 94.52 -67.38 54.29
CA LEU A 264 94.13 -68.51 55.14
C LEU A 264 94.69 -69.83 54.60
N ALA A 265 94.65 -70.08 53.28
CA ALA A 265 95.23 -71.29 52.70
C ALA A 265 96.75 -71.33 52.91
N GLU A 266 97.44 -70.20 52.71
CA GLU A 266 98.87 -70.01 53.00
C GLU A 266 99.17 -70.20 54.50
N ALA A 267 98.36 -69.63 55.39
CA ALA A 267 98.52 -69.75 56.84
C ALA A 267 98.13 -71.13 57.40
N GLN A 268 97.28 -71.89 56.70
CA GLN A 268 96.97 -73.29 56.98
C GLN A 268 98.15 -74.18 56.59
N ALA A 269 98.74 -73.96 55.40
CA ALA A 269 100.01 -74.60 55.01
C ALA A 269 101.16 -74.25 55.98
N ALA A 270 101.12 -73.07 56.62
CA ALA A 270 102.10 -72.61 57.61
C ALA A 270 101.65 -72.74 59.09
N GLY A 271 100.59 -73.52 59.38
CA GLY A 271 100.16 -73.90 60.74
C GLY A 271 99.63 -72.80 61.68
N ARG A 272 99.37 -71.57 61.22
CA ARG A 272 99.04 -70.40 62.06
C ARG A 272 97.59 -69.92 61.94
N VAL A 273 96.65 -70.79 62.33
CA VAL A 273 95.22 -70.68 61.94
C VAL A 273 94.33 -69.80 62.84
N ARG A 274 94.63 -69.66 64.15
CA ARG A 274 93.62 -69.20 65.15
C ARG A 274 93.08 -67.76 65.05
N ARG A 275 93.77 -66.80 64.42
CA ARG A 275 93.28 -65.40 64.32
C ARG A 275 92.42 -65.12 63.08
N LEU A 276 92.73 -65.73 61.93
CA LEU A 276 91.94 -65.55 60.70
C LEU A 276 90.59 -66.29 60.76
N GLY A 277 90.57 -67.44 61.44
CA GLY A 277 89.36 -68.26 61.62
C GLY A 277 88.22 -67.58 62.38
N SER A 278 88.47 -66.55 63.19
CA SER A 278 87.43 -65.77 63.88
C SER A 278 86.99 -64.50 63.11
N GLN A 279 87.81 -64.01 62.18
CA GLN A 279 87.49 -62.84 61.35
C GLN A 279 86.61 -63.21 60.15
N LEU A 280 86.79 -64.39 59.58
CA LEU A 280 85.97 -64.90 58.47
C LEU A 280 84.46 -64.99 58.78
N PRO A 281 83.99 -65.61 59.89
CA PRO A 281 82.55 -65.65 60.20
C PRO A 281 81.94 -64.26 60.43
N MET A 282 82.71 -63.31 60.98
CA MET A 282 82.30 -61.90 61.13
C MET A 282 82.12 -61.20 59.77
N LEU A 283 82.99 -61.47 58.79
CA LEU A 283 82.84 -60.92 57.45
C LEU A 283 81.72 -61.61 56.66
N VAL A 284 81.50 -62.92 56.86
CA VAL A 284 80.35 -63.63 56.27
C VAL A 284 79.04 -63.05 56.79
N SER A 285 78.85 -62.92 58.10
CA SER A 285 77.63 -62.34 58.66
C SER A 285 77.43 -60.88 58.25
N ALA A 286 78.49 -60.08 58.14
CA ALA A 286 78.41 -58.73 57.59
C ALA A 286 77.97 -58.71 56.11
N THR A 287 78.48 -59.62 55.27
CA THR A 287 78.02 -59.73 53.87
C THR A 287 76.60 -60.27 53.73
N GLU A 288 76.14 -61.13 54.65
CA GLU A 288 74.76 -61.60 54.68
C GLU A 288 73.79 -60.54 55.19
N ALA A 289 74.17 -59.73 56.18
CA ALA A 289 73.38 -58.59 56.64
C ALA A 289 73.20 -57.56 55.53
N ALA A 290 74.29 -57.15 54.87
CA ALA A 290 74.23 -56.24 53.72
C ALA A 290 73.39 -56.82 52.56
N ALA A 291 73.38 -58.15 52.37
CA ALA A 291 72.54 -58.81 51.38
C ALA A 291 71.06 -58.98 51.78
N ARG A 292 70.70 -58.73 53.06
CA ARG A 292 69.32 -58.61 53.53
C ARG A 292 68.82 -57.17 53.40
N GLU A 293 69.61 -56.19 53.85
CA GLU A 293 69.36 -54.77 53.59
C GLU A 293 69.09 -54.50 52.09
N LEU A 294 69.92 -55.07 51.21
CA LEU A 294 69.78 -54.92 49.75
C LEU A 294 68.56 -55.68 49.15
N ARG A 295 67.88 -56.54 49.91
CA ARG A 295 66.58 -57.13 49.53
C ARG A 295 65.44 -56.30 50.05
N GLU A 296 65.48 -55.93 51.33
CA GLU A 296 64.51 -55.04 51.98
C GLU A 296 64.36 -53.72 51.21
N MET A 297 65.46 -53.12 50.75
CA MET A 297 65.45 -51.92 49.89
C MET A 297 64.93 -52.16 48.47
N ARG A 298 64.95 -53.40 47.95
CA ARG A 298 64.35 -53.75 46.64
C ARG A 298 62.86 -54.01 46.77
N GLU A 299 62.46 -54.70 47.83
CA GLU A 299 61.07 -54.92 48.19
C GLU A 299 60.37 -53.58 48.46
N ALA A 300 60.97 -52.67 49.25
CA ALA A 300 60.45 -51.32 49.47
C ALA A 300 60.39 -50.45 48.18
N ARG A 301 61.34 -50.62 47.25
CA ARG A 301 61.29 -49.93 45.94
C ARG A 301 60.15 -50.45 45.07
N ASP A 302 59.89 -51.75 45.10
CA ASP A 302 58.87 -52.35 44.25
C ASP A 302 57.46 -52.19 44.86
N THR A 303 57.29 -52.15 46.19
CA THR A 303 56.03 -51.69 46.80
C THR A 303 55.72 -50.22 46.47
N ALA A 304 56.72 -49.33 46.53
CA ALA A 304 56.55 -47.92 46.15
C ALA A 304 56.19 -47.74 44.66
N ARG A 305 56.52 -48.71 43.80
CA ARG A 305 56.07 -48.75 42.40
C ARG A 305 54.64 -49.23 42.26
N ASP A 306 54.23 -50.23 43.03
CA ASP A 306 52.86 -50.75 43.00
C ASP A 306 51.88 -49.71 43.58
N GLU A 307 52.28 -48.95 44.62
CA GLU A 307 51.54 -47.78 45.14
C GLU A 307 51.40 -46.68 44.08
N ALA A 308 52.49 -46.30 43.40
CA ALA A 308 52.45 -45.32 42.32
C ALA A 308 51.61 -45.79 41.11
N ALA A 309 51.60 -47.09 40.81
CA ALA A 309 50.78 -47.67 39.77
C ALA A 309 49.28 -47.67 40.14
N SER A 310 48.94 -47.89 41.42
CA SER A 310 47.57 -47.75 41.92
C SER A 310 47.09 -46.30 41.78
N ALA A 311 47.88 -45.33 42.26
CA ALA A 311 47.52 -43.92 42.19
C ALA A 311 47.29 -43.45 40.73
N ALA A 312 48.12 -43.91 39.78
CA ALA A 312 47.92 -43.62 38.36
C ALA A 312 46.64 -44.25 37.78
N ALA A 313 46.25 -45.45 38.26
CA ALA A 313 45.00 -46.08 37.86
C ALA A 313 43.78 -45.35 38.45
N ASP A 314 43.84 -44.92 39.71
CA ASP A 314 42.77 -44.18 40.39
C ASP A 314 42.52 -42.81 39.72
N VAL A 315 43.58 -42.11 39.27
CA VAL A 315 43.47 -40.88 38.47
C VAL A 315 42.79 -41.16 37.12
N CYS A 316 43.23 -42.18 36.39
CA CYS A 316 42.63 -42.54 35.10
C CYS A 316 41.14 -42.96 35.23
N VAL A 317 40.75 -43.58 36.35
CA VAL A 317 39.33 -43.85 36.67
C VAL A 317 38.55 -42.55 36.94
N ALA A 318 39.16 -41.55 37.60
CA ALA A 318 38.54 -40.24 37.82
C ALA A 318 38.36 -39.46 36.51
N GLU A 319 39.37 -39.45 35.63
CA GLU A 319 39.32 -38.85 34.28
C GLU A 319 38.19 -39.45 33.44
N LEU A 320 38.14 -40.77 33.30
CA LEU A 320 37.07 -41.47 32.58
C LEU A 320 35.68 -41.22 33.19
N THR A 321 35.60 -40.99 34.51
CA THR A 321 34.36 -40.62 35.20
C THR A 321 33.95 -39.16 34.93
N ALA A 322 34.92 -38.26 34.67
CA ALA A 322 34.65 -36.89 34.24
C ALA A 322 34.16 -36.85 32.78
N ASP A 323 34.83 -37.56 31.87
CA ASP A 323 34.40 -37.69 30.47
C ASP A 323 32.98 -38.25 30.34
N LEU A 324 32.65 -39.28 31.14
CA LEU A 324 31.29 -39.83 31.21
C LEU A 324 30.24 -38.85 31.74
N ARG A 325 30.63 -37.83 32.52
CA ARG A 325 29.73 -36.75 32.96
C ARG A 325 29.56 -35.68 31.88
N VAL A 326 30.65 -35.25 31.24
CA VAL A 326 30.61 -34.27 30.15
C VAL A 326 29.76 -34.80 28.99
N THR A 327 30.04 -36.03 28.53
CA THR A 327 29.27 -36.68 27.46
C THR A 327 27.80 -36.94 27.84
N ALA A 328 27.47 -37.14 29.12
CA ALA A 328 26.09 -37.22 29.59
C ALA A 328 25.38 -35.85 29.57
N CYS A 329 26.08 -34.76 29.90
CA CYS A 329 25.58 -33.39 29.75
C CYS A 329 25.37 -33.01 28.28
N ASP A 330 26.30 -33.37 27.39
CA ASP A 330 26.16 -33.16 25.95
C ASP A 330 24.99 -33.97 25.37
N LEU A 331 24.79 -35.20 25.83
CA LEU A 331 23.64 -36.02 25.44
C LEU A 331 22.31 -35.38 25.91
N ALA A 332 22.26 -34.85 27.13
CA ALA A 332 21.09 -34.13 27.64
C ALA A 332 20.82 -32.83 26.86
N ARG A 333 21.87 -32.08 26.50
CA ARG A 333 21.78 -30.89 25.62
C ARG A 333 21.28 -31.25 24.22
N ALA A 334 21.76 -32.35 23.64
CA ALA A 334 21.30 -32.86 22.36
C ALA A 334 19.83 -33.33 22.42
N GLN A 335 19.40 -33.94 23.53
CA GLN A 335 18.00 -34.30 23.77
C GLN A 335 17.09 -33.08 23.85
N ALA A 336 17.46 -32.05 24.63
CA ALA A 336 16.72 -30.80 24.72
C ALA A 336 16.57 -30.11 23.33
N LEU A 337 17.67 -30.02 22.57
CA LEU A 337 17.63 -29.51 21.19
C LEU A 337 16.72 -30.34 20.27
N CYS A 338 16.67 -31.67 20.43
CA CYS A 338 15.73 -32.51 19.69
C CYS A 338 14.26 -32.30 20.11
N GLU A 339 13.99 -32.02 21.39
CA GLU A 339 12.66 -31.67 21.89
C GLU A 339 12.19 -30.31 21.37
N GLU A 340 13.05 -29.29 21.41
CA GLU A 340 12.80 -27.96 20.82
C GLU A 340 12.47 -28.06 19.33
N ARG A 341 13.31 -28.74 18.53
CA ARG A 341 13.03 -28.98 17.10
C ARG A 341 11.78 -29.84 16.89
N GLY A 342 11.43 -30.69 17.86
CA GLY A 342 10.17 -31.44 17.89
C GLY A 342 8.93 -30.55 18.09
N VAL A 343 9.04 -29.49 18.90
CA VAL A 343 7.99 -28.46 19.09
C VAL A 343 7.89 -27.56 17.86
N GLU A 344 9.01 -27.05 17.33
CA GLU A 344 9.02 -26.28 16.08
C GLU A 344 8.36 -27.04 14.92
N LEU A 345 8.65 -28.34 14.79
CA LEU A 345 8.05 -29.19 13.75
C LEU A 345 6.53 -29.39 13.96
N GLN A 346 6.06 -29.44 15.20
CA GLN A 346 4.63 -29.48 15.52
C GLN A 346 3.94 -28.15 15.19
N GLU A 347 4.55 -27.01 15.55
CA GLU A 347 4.05 -25.69 15.16
C GLU A 347 4.01 -25.52 13.64
N ALA A 348 5.09 -25.91 12.93
CA ALA A 348 5.13 -25.84 11.47
C ALA A 348 4.01 -26.68 10.83
N ARG A 349 3.74 -27.89 11.35
CA ARG A 349 2.62 -28.73 10.91
C ARG A 349 1.26 -28.09 11.19
N ALA A 350 1.07 -27.49 12.36
CA ALA A 350 -0.17 -26.78 12.70
C ALA A 350 -0.38 -25.55 11.80
N ARG A 351 0.68 -24.80 11.48
CA ARG A 351 0.64 -23.67 10.54
C ARG A 351 0.31 -24.14 9.11
N VAL A 352 0.84 -25.27 8.65
CA VAL A 352 0.47 -25.87 7.36
C VAL A 352 -1.01 -26.28 7.35
N GLN A 353 -1.51 -26.97 8.38
CA GLN A 353 -2.94 -27.32 8.48
C GLN A 353 -3.86 -26.09 8.46
N GLN A 354 -3.49 -25.01 9.16
CA GLN A 354 -4.22 -23.74 9.11
C GLN A 354 -4.21 -23.08 7.71
N LEU A 355 -3.16 -23.31 6.91
CA LEU A 355 -3.09 -22.83 5.53
C LEU A 355 -3.90 -23.72 4.58
N ASP A 356 -3.88 -25.04 4.75
CA ASP A 356 -4.70 -26.00 3.99
C ASP A 356 -6.20 -25.73 4.22
N ASP A 357 -6.63 -25.51 5.46
CA ASP A 357 -8.03 -25.22 5.78
C ASP A 357 -8.47 -23.82 5.30
N ARG A 358 -7.54 -22.85 5.27
CA ARG A 358 -7.79 -21.55 4.61
C ARG A 358 -7.90 -21.70 3.08
N ALA A 359 -7.06 -22.53 2.46
CA ALA A 359 -7.14 -22.81 1.03
C ALA A 359 -8.49 -23.45 0.68
N ARG A 360 -8.90 -24.49 1.41
CA ARG A 360 -10.23 -25.13 1.26
C ARG A 360 -11.39 -24.15 1.47
N ALA A 361 -11.29 -23.24 2.44
CA ALA A 361 -12.32 -22.21 2.66
C ALA A 361 -12.41 -21.22 1.49
N LEU A 362 -11.27 -20.85 0.90
CA LEU A 362 -11.22 -20.00 -0.30
C LEU A 362 -11.69 -20.73 -1.56
N GLU A 363 -11.36 -22.02 -1.73
CA GLU A 363 -11.88 -22.88 -2.80
C GLU A 363 -13.41 -23.02 -2.70
N ALA A 364 -13.94 -23.26 -1.51
CA ALA A 364 -15.38 -23.34 -1.26
C ALA A 364 -16.08 -21.98 -1.51
N ALA A 365 -15.46 -20.87 -1.12
CA ALA A 365 -15.99 -19.53 -1.40
C ALA A 365 -15.97 -19.20 -2.91
N ALA A 366 -14.91 -19.58 -3.62
CA ALA A 366 -14.80 -19.42 -5.08
C ALA A 366 -15.81 -20.31 -5.83
N ALA A 367 -16.04 -21.55 -5.37
CA ALA A 367 -17.07 -22.43 -5.91
C ALA A 367 -18.48 -21.89 -5.65
N GLY A 368 -18.72 -21.30 -4.47
CA GLY A 368 -19.96 -20.57 -4.16
C GLY A 368 -20.18 -19.40 -5.11
N GLN A 369 -19.18 -18.52 -5.27
CA GLN A 369 -19.24 -17.40 -6.20
C GLN A 369 -19.45 -17.85 -7.66
N ALA A 370 -18.82 -18.95 -8.08
CA ALA A 370 -19.06 -19.53 -9.40
C ALA A 370 -20.53 -19.94 -9.55
N ALA A 371 -21.09 -20.69 -8.60
CA ALA A 371 -22.50 -21.07 -8.59
C ALA A 371 -23.44 -19.85 -8.59
N ASP A 372 -23.15 -18.81 -7.78
CA ASP A 372 -23.92 -17.56 -7.76
C ASP A 372 -23.89 -16.86 -9.13
N THR A 373 -22.73 -16.81 -9.80
CA THR A 373 -22.63 -16.24 -11.16
C THR A 373 -23.31 -17.10 -12.22
N GLU A 374 -23.33 -18.42 -12.08
CA GLU A 374 -24.11 -19.32 -12.95
C GLU A 374 -25.61 -19.13 -12.75
N CYS A 375 -26.07 -18.94 -11.51
CA CYS A 375 -27.47 -18.63 -11.18
C CYS A 375 -27.87 -17.27 -11.78
N ALA A 376 -27.08 -16.22 -11.55
CA ALA A 376 -27.32 -14.90 -12.13
C ALA A 376 -27.29 -14.92 -13.67
N ALA A 377 -26.39 -15.69 -14.29
CA ALA A 377 -26.36 -15.87 -15.74
C ALA A 377 -27.58 -16.66 -16.25
N ALA A 378 -28.09 -17.63 -15.49
CA ALA A 378 -29.32 -18.35 -15.81
C ALA A 378 -30.57 -17.45 -15.67
N GLU A 379 -30.64 -16.61 -14.64
CA GLU A 379 -31.70 -15.61 -14.46
C GLU A 379 -31.70 -14.57 -15.59
N LEU A 380 -30.54 -14.03 -15.96
CA LEU A 380 -30.41 -13.07 -17.07
C LEU A 380 -30.76 -13.72 -18.41
N ARG A 381 -30.40 -15.00 -18.63
CA ARG A 381 -30.86 -15.77 -19.80
C ARG A 381 -32.38 -15.95 -19.79
N ALA A 382 -32.98 -16.35 -18.66
CA ALA A 382 -34.43 -16.49 -18.54
C ALA A 382 -35.18 -15.16 -18.73
N GLN A 383 -34.62 -14.04 -18.29
CA GLN A 383 -35.14 -12.69 -18.56
C GLN A 383 -35.04 -12.33 -20.05
N LEU A 384 -33.94 -12.69 -20.73
CA LEU A 384 -33.75 -12.47 -22.17
C LEU A 384 -34.67 -13.39 -23.00
N ASP A 385 -34.85 -14.64 -22.60
CA ASP A 385 -35.80 -15.59 -23.21
C ASP A 385 -37.26 -15.11 -22.99
N ALA A 386 -37.58 -14.53 -21.83
CA ALA A 386 -38.87 -13.92 -21.57
C ALA A 386 -39.09 -12.64 -22.38
N ALA A 387 -38.07 -11.79 -22.53
CA ALA A 387 -38.14 -10.55 -23.32
C ALA A 387 -38.21 -10.83 -24.83
N THR A 388 -37.44 -11.78 -25.35
CA THR A 388 -37.54 -12.25 -26.74
C THR A 388 -38.83 -13.01 -26.99
N GLY A 389 -39.33 -13.77 -26.02
CA GLY A 389 -40.67 -14.37 -26.04
C GLY A 389 -41.79 -13.32 -26.05
N GLN A 390 -41.63 -12.21 -25.33
CA GLN A 390 -42.55 -11.06 -25.38
C GLN A 390 -42.47 -10.35 -26.74
N LEU A 391 -41.27 -10.07 -27.27
CA LEU A 391 -41.09 -9.49 -28.61
C LEU A 391 -41.71 -10.38 -29.68
N ALA A 392 -41.43 -11.68 -29.68
CA ALA A 392 -42.05 -12.65 -30.59
C ALA A 392 -43.59 -12.73 -30.39
N ALA A 393 -44.10 -12.50 -29.18
CA ALA A 393 -45.53 -12.41 -28.92
C ALA A 393 -46.16 -11.08 -29.37
N TYR A 394 -45.41 -9.97 -29.36
CA TYR A 394 -45.81 -8.69 -29.95
C TYR A 394 -45.78 -8.75 -31.48
N GLU A 395 -44.69 -9.23 -32.08
CA GLU A 395 -44.58 -9.49 -33.53
C GLU A 395 -45.66 -10.46 -33.99
N ALA A 396 -45.91 -11.56 -33.26
CA ALA A 396 -47.00 -12.47 -33.55
C ALA A 396 -48.39 -11.86 -33.27
N ALA A 397 -48.51 -10.86 -32.40
CA ALA A 397 -49.76 -10.12 -32.19
C ALA A 397 -50.00 -9.09 -33.31
N GLU A 398 -48.99 -8.39 -33.78
CA GLU A 398 -49.06 -7.51 -34.97
C GLU A 398 -49.38 -8.33 -36.22
N LEU A 399 -48.69 -9.46 -36.42
CA LEU A 399 -48.99 -10.41 -37.49
C LEU A 399 -50.39 -11.02 -37.31
N ALA A 400 -50.84 -11.34 -36.09
CA ALA A 400 -52.20 -11.85 -35.85
C ALA A 400 -53.29 -10.78 -35.94
N LEU A 401 -52.97 -9.50 -35.77
CA LEU A 401 -53.87 -8.37 -36.08
C LEU A 401 -53.93 -8.15 -37.60
N ALA A 402 -52.84 -8.37 -38.32
CA ALA A 402 -52.78 -8.31 -39.77
C ALA A 402 -53.35 -9.56 -40.49
N THR A 403 -53.39 -10.73 -39.83
CA THR A 403 -53.74 -12.03 -40.47
C THR A 403 -54.73 -12.93 -39.72
N GLY A 404 -55.03 -12.66 -38.44
CA GLY A 404 -56.19 -13.22 -37.72
C GLY A 404 -56.04 -14.59 -37.01
N ARG A 405 -54.84 -15.13 -36.73
CA ARG A 405 -54.68 -16.48 -36.11
C ARG A 405 -53.53 -16.60 -35.07
N ARG A 406 -53.59 -17.61 -34.19
CA ARG A 406 -52.74 -17.77 -32.96
C ARG A 406 -52.38 -19.25 -32.63
N PRO A 407 -51.12 -19.61 -32.27
CA PRO A 407 -50.70 -20.99 -31.93
C PRO A 407 -50.06 -21.21 -30.51
N LEU A 408 -49.58 -22.44 -30.20
CA LEU A 408 -49.08 -22.95 -28.88
C LEU A 408 -47.85 -23.91 -29.02
N ARG A 409 -46.91 -24.02 -28.03
CA ARG A 409 -45.85 -25.09 -27.94
C ARG A 409 -45.03 -25.18 -26.61
N GLY A 410 -44.24 -26.27 -26.37
CA GLY A 410 -43.12 -26.38 -25.37
C GLY A 410 -42.42 -27.79 -25.22
N GLY A 411 -41.25 -27.90 -24.54
CA GLY A 411 -40.72 -29.07 -23.72
C GLY A 411 -39.49 -30.01 -24.09
N GLY A 412 -38.39 -30.07 -23.26
CA GLY A 412 -37.75 -31.30 -22.60
C GLY A 412 -36.43 -32.12 -23.00
N GLY A 413 -35.37 -32.24 -22.13
CA GLY A 413 -34.69 -33.50 -21.52
C GLY A 413 -33.34 -34.29 -21.94
N GLY A 414 -32.40 -34.69 -21.00
CA GLY A 414 -31.77 -36.09 -20.76
C GLY A 414 -30.21 -36.59 -20.78
N LEU A 415 -29.72 -37.47 -19.80
CA LEU A 415 -28.69 -38.66 -19.76
C LEU A 415 -27.14 -38.70 -19.23
N ALA A 416 -26.45 -39.89 -18.95
CA ALA A 416 -25.07 -40.16 -18.27
C ALA A 416 -24.32 -41.62 -18.38
N VAL A 417 -23.03 -41.91 -17.85
CA VAL A 417 -22.22 -43.25 -17.52
C VAL A 417 -20.58 -43.13 -17.46
N GLY A 418 -19.51 -43.94 -17.04
CA GLY A 418 -19.07 -45.31 -16.44
C GLY A 418 -17.46 -45.61 -16.26
N VAL A 419 -16.87 -46.69 -15.60
CA VAL A 419 -15.36 -46.89 -15.15
C VAL A 419 -14.70 -48.38 -14.90
N PRO A 420 -13.31 -48.69 -14.92
CA PRO A 420 -12.60 -50.06 -14.69
C PRO A 420 -11.15 -50.29 -13.94
N PRO A 421 -10.59 -51.54 -13.59
CA PRO A 421 -9.30 -51.87 -12.74
C PRO A 421 -8.30 -53.20 -12.89
N ALA A 422 -7.02 -53.43 -12.25
CA ALA A 422 -6.03 -54.70 -12.19
C ALA A 422 -4.60 -54.82 -11.30
N ALA A 423 -3.82 -56.00 -11.04
CA ALA A 423 -2.37 -56.23 -10.36
C ALA A 423 -1.57 -57.70 -10.15
N ARG A 424 -0.19 -57.93 -9.79
CA ARG A 424 0.62 -59.25 -9.26
C ARG A 424 2.19 -59.39 -8.69
N VAL A 425 3.06 -60.53 -8.72
CA VAL A 425 4.18 -61.08 -7.68
C VAL A 425 5.60 -61.92 -8.03
N PRO A 426 6.64 -62.34 -7.10
CA PRO A 426 8.14 -62.88 -7.27
C PRO A 426 8.94 -64.08 -6.40
N ASN A 427 10.31 -64.48 -6.50
CA ASN A 427 11.18 -65.58 -5.70
C ASN A 427 12.84 -65.87 -5.80
N GLY A 428 13.64 -66.76 -5.00
CA GLY A 428 15.13 -67.31 -5.17
C GLY A 428 16.18 -67.95 -4.01
N GLY A 429 17.39 -68.70 -4.24
CA GLY A 429 18.59 -69.13 -3.25
C GLY A 429 19.74 -70.35 -3.45
N ALA A 430 21.00 -70.52 -2.77
CA ALA A 430 22.12 -71.67 -2.83
C ALA A 430 23.52 -71.78 -1.89
N ALA A 431 24.45 -72.87 -1.78
CA ALA A 431 25.84 -73.05 -0.99
C ALA A 431 26.92 -74.36 -1.06
N GLY A 432 28.23 -74.47 -0.48
CA GLY A 432 29.22 -75.71 -0.25
C GLY A 432 30.86 -75.71 0.13
N THR A 433 31.67 -76.78 0.62
CA THR A 433 33.22 -76.88 1.08
C THR A 433 34.13 -78.28 1.30
N LEU A 434 35.55 -78.41 1.51
CA LEU A 434 36.49 -79.62 2.03
C LEU A 434 38.16 -79.60 2.30
N ARG A 435 39.05 -80.70 2.57
CA ARG A 435 40.55 -80.78 3.18
C ARG A 435 41.64 -82.06 3.12
N PRO A 436 43.07 -82.06 3.37
CA PRO A 436 44.21 -83.18 3.23
C PRO A 436 45.59 -83.40 4.18
N LEU A 437 46.63 -84.39 4.05
CA LEU A 437 47.99 -84.65 4.89
C LEU A 437 49.20 -85.83 4.62
N ARG A 438 50.56 -85.80 5.08
CA ARG A 438 51.71 -86.83 5.57
C ARG A 438 53.33 -86.84 5.17
N ALA A 439 54.32 -87.51 5.91
CA ALA A 439 55.88 -87.53 5.77
C ALA A 439 56.80 -88.60 6.59
N LEU A 440 58.18 -88.76 6.42
CA LEU A 440 59.31 -89.11 7.44
C LEU A 440 60.75 -89.71 7.04
N GLY A 441 61.82 -89.53 7.88
CA GLY A 441 63.09 -90.36 8.02
C GLY A 441 64.46 -89.59 8.21
N LEU A 442 65.60 -90.07 8.80
CA LEU A 442 65.90 -91.14 9.79
C LEU A 442 67.33 -91.00 10.46
N SER A 443 67.44 -91.35 11.76
CA SER A 443 68.60 -91.67 12.66
C SER A 443 70.03 -91.11 12.49
N ALA A 444 70.65 -91.03 11.31
CA ALA A 444 72.10 -90.74 11.18
C ALA A 444 72.51 -89.34 11.68
N MET A 445 71.54 -88.44 11.80
CA MET A 445 71.71 -87.12 12.41
C MET A 445 72.03 -87.17 13.92
N ALA A 446 71.74 -88.26 14.66
CA ALA A 446 71.67 -88.21 16.12
C ALA A 446 73.01 -87.95 16.84
N ALA A 447 74.13 -88.54 16.40
CA ALA A 447 75.43 -88.36 17.07
C ALA A 447 76.07 -86.99 16.77
N ARG A 448 75.94 -86.53 15.52
CA ARG A 448 76.29 -85.14 15.14
C ARG A 448 75.30 -84.14 15.75
N GLY A 449 74.06 -84.60 15.97
CA GLY A 449 73.01 -84.02 16.79
C GLY A 449 73.54 -83.70 18.17
N ALA A 450 73.88 -84.68 19.01
CA ALA A 450 74.35 -84.45 20.38
C ALA A 450 75.41 -83.33 20.55
N GLN A 451 76.46 -83.28 19.72
CA GLN A 451 77.46 -82.19 19.79
C GLN A 451 76.95 -80.85 19.23
N LEU A 452 76.14 -80.86 18.17
CA LEU A 452 75.44 -79.66 17.73
C LEU A 452 74.38 -79.23 18.75
N GLU A 453 73.78 -80.14 19.51
CA GLU A 453 72.76 -79.92 20.53
C GLU A 453 73.36 -79.32 21.78
N GLU A 454 74.56 -79.73 22.21
CA GLU A 454 75.29 -79.07 23.29
C GLU A 454 75.72 -77.64 22.88
N GLN A 455 76.27 -77.47 21.67
CA GLN A 455 76.62 -76.14 21.16
C GLN A 455 75.37 -75.26 20.91
N VAL A 456 74.27 -75.85 20.45
CA VAL A 456 72.97 -75.17 20.28
C VAL A 456 72.26 -74.98 21.62
N GLN A 457 72.54 -75.76 22.67
CA GLN A 457 72.07 -75.50 24.04
C GLN A 457 72.84 -74.31 24.62
N ALA A 458 74.17 -74.30 24.56
CA ALA A 458 74.97 -73.14 24.96
C ALA A 458 74.57 -71.87 24.17
N ARG A 459 74.32 -72.00 22.86
CA ARG A 459 73.85 -70.89 22.02
C ARG A 459 72.40 -70.51 22.28
N ARG A 460 71.49 -71.45 22.53
CA ARG A 460 70.10 -71.17 22.97
C ARG A 460 70.04 -70.56 24.36
N GLU A 461 70.97 -70.90 25.26
CA GLU A 461 71.10 -70.24 26.55
C GLU A 461 71.65 -68.82 26.40
N ALA A 462 72.67 -68.62 25.56
CA ALA A 462 73.15 -67.28 25.22
C ALA A 462 72.04 -66.44 24.54
N GLU A 463 71.31 -67.00 23.58
CA GLU A 463 70.15 -66.36 22.95
C GLU A 463 68.97 -66.17 23.91
N ALA A 464 68.73 -67.07 24.87
CA ALA A 464 67.68 -66.89 25.87
C ALA A 464 68.06 -65.83 26.91
N ARG A 465 69.36 -65.70 27.24
CA ARG A 465 69.88 -64.61 28.09
C ARG A 465 69.86 -63.28 27.33
N ALA A 466 70.21 -63.27 26.04
CA ALA A 466 70.08 -62.11 25.16
C ALA A 466 68.60 -61.69 25.05
N ARG A 467 67.70 -62.58 24.63
CA ARG A 467 66.26 -62.30 24.54
C ARG A 467 65.61 -61.90 25.87
N ARG A 468 66.16 -62.34 27.02
CA ARG A 468 65.75 -61.85 28.35
C ARG A 468 66.25 -60.42 28.57
N ALA A 469 67.52 -60.13 28.30
CA ALA A 469 68.04 -58.76 28.35
C ALA A 469 67.33 -57.81 27.38
N ASP A 470 67.02 -58.26 26.16
CA ASP A 470 66.25 -57.51 25.15
C ASP A 470 64.81 -57.28 25.62
N ALA A 471 64.16 -58.28 26.24
CA ALA A 471 62.82 -58.14 26.81
C ALA A 471 62.80 -57.27 28.08
N GLU A 472 63.83 -57.34 28.92
CA GLU A 472 64.03 -56.48 30.09
C GLU A 472 64.30 -55.03 29.66
N LEU A 473 65.08 -54.82 28.59
CA LEU A 473 65.38 -53.51 28.02
C LEU A 473 64.18 -52.92 27.26
N ALA A 474 63.41 -53.73 26.54
CA ALA A 474 62.13 -53.33 25.96
C ALA A 474 61.07 -53.01 27.04
N ALA A 475 61.01 -53.80 28.12
CA ALA A 475 60.14 -53.51 29.27
C ALA A 475 60.60 -52.24 30.02
N ALA A 476 61.90 -51.99 30.12
CA ALA A 476 62.44 -50.74 30.68
C ALA A 476 62.11 -49.54 29.79
N GLN A 477 62.25 -49.66 28.47
CA GLN A 477 61.86 -48.61 27.51
C GLN A 477 60.34 -48.35 27.52
N ALA A 478 59.52 -49.40 27.59
CA ALA A 478 58.07 -49.26 27.75
C ALA A 478 57.72 -48.52 29.05
N ARG A 479 58.31 -48.92 30.18
CA ARG A 479 58.16 -48.22 31.47
C ARG A 479 58.63 -46.77 31.40
N LEU A 480 59.76 -46.48 30.75
CA LEU A 480 60.24 -45.11 30.55
C LEU A 480 59.26 -44.27 29.71
N SER A 481 58.63 -44.88 28.70
CA SER A 481 57.63 -44.20 27.87
C SER A 481 56.33 -43.92 28.62
N LEU A 482 55.90 -44.81 29.52
CA LEU A 482 54.72 -44.64 30.38
C LEU A 482 54.91 -43.50 31.39
N VAL A 483 56.11 -43.35 31.98
CA VAL A 483 56.43 -42.26 32.92
C VAL A 483 56.22 -40.87 32.31
N GLY A 484 56.38 -40.72 30.99
CA GLY A 484 56.13 -39.46 30.28
C GLY A 484 54.68 -39.21 29.86
N GLN A 485 53.79 -40.21 29.88
CA GLN A 485 52.43 -40.08 29.35
C GLN A 485 51.53 -39.10 30.09
N PRO A 486 51.35 -39.14 31.43
CA PRO A 486 50.42 -38.22 32.10
C PRO A 486 50.86 -36.76 31.95
N GLN A 487 52.18 -36.49 32.01
CA GLN A 487 52.70 -35.15 31.83
C GLN A 487 52.53 -34.64 30.38
N ARG A 488 52.46 -35.54 29.40
CA ARG A 488 52.20 -35.21 27.99
C ARG A 488 50.71 -34.98 27.73
N LEU A 489 49.83 -35.79 28.30
CA LEU A 489 48.37 -35.61 28.25
C LEU A 489 47.96 -34.29 28.92
N VAL A 490 48.54 -33.94 30.07
CA VAL A 490 48.32 -32.64 30.72
C VAL A 490 48.81 -31.49 29.82
N LEU A 491 49.95 -31.61 29.13
CA LEU A 491 50.41 -30.59 28.18
C LEU A 491 49.49 -30.42 26.97
N GLU A 492 48.98 -31.52 26.43
CA GLU A 492 48.06 -31.54 25.28
C GLU A 492 46.69 -30.97 25.68
N ALA A 493 46.13 -31.36 26.85
CA ALA A 493 44.90 -30.81 27.40
C ALA A 493 44.99 -29.32 27.75
N LEU A 494 46.15 -28.83 28.23
CA LEU A 494 46.36 -27.42 28.53
C LEU A 494 46.48 -26.58 27.25
N ALA A 495 47.09 -27.11 26.19
CA ALA A 495 47.12 -26.49 24.87
C ALA A 495 45.71 -26.43 24.24
N ASP A 496 44.93 -27.51 24.34
CA ASP A 496 43.52 -27.55 23.90
C ASP A 496 42.64 -26.58 24.71
N ALA A 497 42.87 -26.44 26.02
CA ALA A 497 42.18 -25.47 26.87
C ALA A 497 42.53 -24.02 26.49
N GLN A 498 43.81 -23.73 26.25
CA GLN A 498 44.26 -22.41 25.78
C GLN A 498 43.68 -22.08 24.40
N ALA A 499 43.67 -23.03 23.45
CA ALA A 499 43.04 -22.82 22.15
C ALA A 499 41.51 -22.55 22.24
N ARG A 500 40.81 -23.16 23.22
CA ARG A 500 39.40 -22.88 23.49
C ARG A 500 39.19 -21.51 24.13
N VAL A 501 40.10 -21.06 25.00
CA VAL A 501 40.09 -19.68 25.55
C VAL A 501 40.31 -18.68 24.42
N ASP A 502 41.33 -18.86 23.58
CA ASP A 502 41.60 -18.00 22.42
C ASP A 502 40.40 -17.91 21.46
N GLU A 503 39.74 -19.04 21.17
CA GLU A 503 38.54 -19.05 20.32
C GLU A 503 37.34 -18.37 20.99
N ALA A 504 37.15 -18.56 22.30
CA ALA A 504 36.07 -17.92 23.06
C ALA A 504 36.28 -16.40 23.18
N GLU A 505 37.52 -15.95 23.40
CA GLU A 505 37.87 -14.52 23.42
C GLU A 505 37.71 -13.87 22.04
N ALA A 506 38.10 -14.57 20.96
CA ALA A 506 37.85 -14.10 19.60
C ALA A 506 36.36 -13.98 19.27
N ARG A 507 35.54 -14.95 19.71
CA ARG A 507 34.06 -14.89 19.58
C ARG A 507 33.46 -13.75 20.41
N ALA A 508 33.94 -13.53 21.64
CA ALA A 508 33.49 -12.44 22.49
C ALA A 508 33.86 -11.06 21.91
N ALA A 509 35.06 -10.91 21.33
CA ALA A 509 35.47 -9.69 20.65
C ALA A 509 34.61 -9.40 19.39
N ALA A 510 34.32 -10.42 18.58
CA ALA A 510 33.44 -10.28 17.43
C ALA A 510 32.00 -9.91 17.83
N LEU A 511 31.46 -10.51 18.89
CA LEU A 511 30.15 -10.15 19.45
C LEU A 511 30.14 -8.73 20.03
N GLN A 512 31.26 -8.24 20.58
CA GLN A 512 31.37 -6.85 21.05
C GLN A 512 31.37 -5.88 19.87
N GLU A 513 32.10 -6.15 18.79
CA GLU A 513 32.08 -5.29 17.59
C GLU A 513 30.69 -5.30 16.93
N GLU A 514 30.01 -6.45 16.86
CA GLU A 514 28.60 -6.49 16.45
C GLU A 514 27.70 -5.67 17.39
N LEU A 515 27.86 -5.79 18.71
CA LEU A 515 27.07 -5.05 19.69
C LEU A 515 27.28 -3.53 19.56
N ASP A 516 28.53 -3.07 19.48
CA ASP A 516 28.88 -1.64 19.30
C ASP A 516 28.24 -1.06 18.02
N THR A 517 28.25 -1.80 16.90
CA THR A 517 27.59 -1.35 15.67
C THR A 517 26.06 -1.33 15.78
N ARG A 518 25.47 -2.17 16.64
CA ARG A 518 24.02 -2.21 16.89
C ARG A 518 23.59 -1.12 17.87
N GLU A 519 24.37 -0.83 18.91
CA GLU A 519 24.14 0.33 19.78
C GLU A 519 24.18 1.63 18.97
N ALA A 520 25.20 1.83 18.13
CA ALA A 520 25.28 2.99 17.23
C ALA A 520 24.07 3.09 16.28
N ALA A 521 23.53 1.96 15.79
CA ALA A 521 22.32 1.94 14.97
C ALA A 521 21.04 2.24 15.79
N VAL A 522 20.97 1.81 17.06
CA VAL A 522 19.87 2.12 17.98
C VAL A 522 19.91 3.60 18.40
N GLU A 523 21.08 4.19 18.65
CA GLU A 523 21.25 5.62 18.89
C GLU A 523 20.83 6.45 17.66
N ALA A 524 21.26 6.07 16.46
CA ALA A 524 20.83 6.72 15.22
C ALA A 524 19.30 6.65 15.06
N GLY A 525 18.70 5.46 15.25
CA GLY A 525 17.25 5.28 15.24
C GLY A 525 16.51 5.99 16.38
N ALA A 526 17.16 6.26 17.51
CA ALA A 526 16.63 7.09 18.60
C ALA A 526 16.64 8.58 18.23
N ALA A 527 17.71 9.06 17.56
CA ALA A 527 17.81 10.41 17.02
C ALA A 527 16.77 10.65 15.90
N GLU A 528 16.57 9.69 14.99
CA GLU A 528 15.49 9.72 13.99
C GLU A 528 14.11 9.78 14.65
N ARG A 529 13.83 8.92 15.63
CA ARG A 529 12.57 8.96 16.42
C ARG A 529 12.41 10.28 17.18
N ALA A 530 13.47 10.93 17.63
CA ALA A 530 13.42 12.25 18.26
C ALA A 530 13.10 13.37 17.25
N ALA A 531 13.71 13.33 16.05
CA ALA A 531 13.41 14.26 14.98
C ALA A 531 11.95 14.14 14.50
N LEU A 532 11.47 12.93 14.24
CA LEU A 532 10.07 12.66 13.85
C LEU A 532 9.07 13.14 14.92
N LYS A 533 9.38 12.97 16.21
CA LYS A 533 8.57 13.53 17.31
C LYS A 533 8.57 15.07 17.32
N ALA A 534 9.72 15.70 17.03
CA ALA A 534 9.82 17.16 16.96
C ALA A 534 9.02 17.73 15.77
N ASP A 535 9.08 17.08 14.60
CA ASP A 535 8.30 17.46 13.42
C ASP A 535 6.80 17.20 13.60
N LEU A 536 6.39 16.10 14.23
CA LEU A 536 4.98 15.87 14.60
C LEU A 536 4.50 16.97 15.57
N ALA A 537 5.27 17.30 16.59
CA ALA A 537 4.96 18.39 17.52
C ALA A 537 4.97 19.76 16.85
N ARG A 538 5.71 19.95 15.74
CA ARG A 538 5.66 21.15 14.89
C ARG A 538 4.38 21.17 14.05
N LEU A 539 4.05 20.10 13.33
CA LEU A 539 2.82 19.99 12.53
C LEU A 539 1.55 20.16 13.36
N LEU A 540 1.53 19.67 14.61
CA LEU A 540 0.43 19.91 15.55
C LEU A 540 0.31 21.39 15.96
N ARG A 541 1.43 22.11 16.14
CA ARG A 541 1.44 23.56 16.38
C ARG A 541 0.99 24.35 15.15
N GLU A 542 1.46 23.99 13.96
CA GLU A 542 1.04 24.59 12.68
C GLU A 542 -0.45 24.35 12.44
N ARG A 543 -0.98 23.15 12.75
CA ARG A 543 -2.43 22.87 12.74
C ARG A 543 -3.20 23.74 13.73
N GLY A 544 -2.73 23.90 14.97
CA GLY A 544 -3.35 24.79 15.96
C GLY A 544 -3.36 26.26 15.51
N ALA A 545 -2.30 26.73 14.85
CA ALA A 545 -2.25 28.04 14.22
C ALA A 545 -3.27 28.17 13.07
N LEU A 546 -3.43 27.14 12.23
CA LEU A 546 -4.44 27.14 11.16
C LEU A 546 -5.88 27.08 11.69
N ASP A 547 -6.16 26.29 12.73
CA ASP A 547 -7.49 26.19 13.34
C ASP A 547 -7.85 27.48 14.12
N SER A 548 -6.89 28.18 14.74
CA SER A 548 -7.11 29.51 15.34
C SER A 548 -7.26 30.62 14.30
N LEU A 549 -6.50 30.60 13.20
CA LEU A 549 -6.75 31.48 12.04
C LEU A 549 -8.14 31.24 11.44
N ARG A 550 -8.57 29.98 11.32
CA ARG A 550 -9.92 29.61 10.87
C ARG A 550 -11.00 30.14 11.82
N ALA A 551 -10.78 30.09 13.14
CA ALA A 551 -11.69 30.68 14.12
C ALA A 551 -11.75 32.22 14.03
N LEU A 552 -10.61 32.89 13.81
CA LEU A 552 -10.56 34.33 13.58
C LEU A 552 -11.30 34.73 12.30
N VAL A 553 -11.10 34.01 11.19
CA VAL A 553 -11.79 34.26 9.91
C VAL A 553 -13.29 34.01 10.04
N SER A 554 -13.73 32.89 10.64
CA SER A 554 -15.16 32.64 10.83
C SER A 554 -15.82 33.68 11.75
N GLY A 555 -15.13 34.09 12.81
CA GLY A 555 -15.57 35.17 13.69
C GLY A 555 -15.54 36.56 13.04
N ALA A 556 -14.71 36.79 12.02
CA ALA A 556 -14.72 38.01 11.22
C ALA A 556 -15.89 38.02 10.22
N VAL A 557 -16.11 36.92 9.49
CA VAL A 557 -17.25 36.75 8.57
C VAL A 557 -18.59 36.86 9.31
N ALA A 558 -18.70 36.24 10.49
CA ALA A 558 -19.89 36.36 11.34
C ALA A 558 -20.16 37.82 11.77
N ARG A 559 -19.12 38.58 12.16
CA ARG A 559 -19.27 39.99 12.55
C ARG A 559 -19.59 40.89 11.34
N GLY A 560 -18.98 40.65 10.18
CA GLY A 560 -19.29 41.39 8.95
C GLY A 560 -20.74 41.21 8.48
N ARG A 561 -21.28 39.99 8.59
CA ARG A 561 -22.71 39.71 8.32
C ARG A 561 -23.67 40.41 9.30
N VAL A 562 -23.21 40.75 10.52
CA VAL A 562 -24.01 41.50 11.51
C VAL A 562 -23.91 43.02 11.31
N SER A 563 -22.75 43.56 10.88
CA SER A 563 -22.62 45.00 10.61
C SER A 563 -23.33 45.43 9.33
N GLY A 564 -23.29 44.62 8.27
CA GLY A 564 -23.94 44.93 6.98
C GLY A 564 -25.48 44.98 7.01
N GLY A 565 -26.11 44.54 8.11
CA GLY A 565 -27.56 44.49 8.25
C GLY A 565 -28.19 45.70 8.96
N ARG A 566 -27.46 46.81 9.17
CA ARG A 566 -27.91 47.91 10.06
C ARG A 566 -27.84 49.34 9.49
N GLU A 567 -27.52 49.51 8.21
CA GLU A 567 -27.55 50.80 7.49
C GLU A 567 -28.68 50.86 6.43
N ALA A 568 -29.72 50.02 6.57
CA ALA A 568 -30.82 49.89 5.62
C ALA A 568 -32.21 49.88 6.31
N VAL A 569 -32.43 50.84 7.22
CA VAL A 569 -33.75 51.28 7.73
C VAL A 569 -33.71 52.80 7.89
#